data_AF-A0A7C3XNH2-F1
#
_entry.id   AF-A0A7C3XNH2-F1
#
_cell.length_a   1.000
_cell.length_b   1.000
_cell.length_c   1.000
_cell.angle_alpha   90.00
_cell.angle_beta   90.00
_cell.angle_gamma   90.00
#
_symmetry.space_group_name_H-M   'P 1'
#
loop_
_entity.id
_entity.type
_entity.pdbx_description
1 polymer ?
#
loop_
_entity_poly.entity_id
_entity_poly.type
_entity_poly.pdbx_seq_one_letter_code
_entity_poly.pdbx_strand_id
1 'polypeptide(L)' 'KTGVEMEALTAATIYLLNIWDMVKKLEKDPEGQYPETWIEYVKVKEKLKG' A
#
# COMPACT_ATOMS: atom_id res chain seq x y z
N LYS A 1 -1.10 -16.19 -22.19
CA LYS A 1 -0.92 -14.82 -21.65
C LYS A 1 -1.19 -14.89 -20.15
N THR A 2 -0.23 -14.48 -19.33
CA THR A 2 -0.40 -14.37 -17.87
C THR A 2 -1.27 -13.16 -17.54
N GLY A 3 -1.97 -13.21 -16.41
CA GLY A 3 -2.69 -12.02 -15.92
C GLY A 3 -1.73 -11.01 -15.27
N VAL A 4 -2.22 -9.80 -15.06
CA VAL A 4 -1.43 -8.65 -14.53
C VAL A 4 -1.82 -8.29 -13.08
N GLU A 5 -2.47 -9.21 -12.37
CA GLU A 5 -2.94 -8.97 -11.00
C GLU A 5 -1.81 -8.68 -10.02
N MET A 6 -0.63 -9.27 -10.24
CA MET A 6 0.51 -9.09 -9.36
C MET A 6 1.10 -7.69 -9.55
N GLU A 7 1.20 -7.21 -10.79
CA GLU A 7 1.65 -5.87 -11.13
C GLU A 7 0.70 -4.82 -10.53
N ALA A 8 -0.61 -5.06 -10.57
CA ALA A 8 -1.60 -4.18 -9.94
C ALA A 8 -1.43 -4.12 -8.41
N LEU A 9 -1.24 -5.26 -7.75
CA LEU A 9 -0.99 -5.32 -6.30
C LEU A 9 0.34 -4.65 -5.93
N THR A 10 1.39 -4.86 -6.73
CA THR A 10 2.69 -4.23 -6.53
C THR A 10 2.60 -2.73 -6.66
N ALA A 11 1.95 -2.22 -7.71
CA ALA A 11 1.77 -0.78 -7.92
C ALA A 11 0.97 -0.14 -6.78
N ALA A 12 -0.15 -0.77 -6.36
CA ALA A 12 -0.96 -0.28 -5.26
C ALA A 12 -0.17 -0.23 -3.94
N THR A 13 0.59 -1.28 -3.64
CA THR A 13 1.41 -1.35 -2.41
C THR A 13 2.52 -0.31 -2.42
N ILE A 14 3.23 -0.15 -3.54
CA ILE A 14 4.27 0.89 -3.68
C ILE A 14 3.68 2.29 -3.48
N TYR A 15 2.49 2.54 -4.05
CA TYR A 15 1.83 3.83 -3.91
C TYR A 15 1.46 4.13 -2.45
N LEU A 16 0.91 3.16 -1.73
CA LEU A 16 0.58 3.29 -0.31
C LEU A 16 1.84 3.52 0.55
N LEU A 17 2.93 2.80 0.26
CA LEU A 17 4.22 3.01 0.92
C LEU A 17 4.80 4.41 0.66
N ASN A 18 4.67 4.92 -0.57
CA ASN A 18 5.08 6.29 -0.89
C ASN A 18 4.26 7.34 -0.14
N ILE A 19 2.95 7.15 0.01
CA ILE A 19 2.12 8.03 0.83
C ILE A 19 2.64 8.03 2.28
N TRP A 20 2.85 6.84 2.86
CA TRP A 20 3.36 6.73 4.22
C TRP A 20 4.73 7.42 4.35
N ASP A 21 5.63 7.26 3.37
CA ASP A 21 6.94 7.93 3.39
C ASP A 21 6.83 9.46 3.48
N MET A 22 5.83 10.04 2.80
CA MET A 22 5.57 11.48 2.82
C MET A 22 4.98 11.97 4.14
N VAL A 23 4.14 11.17 4.80
CA VAL A 23 3.44 11.57 6.04
C VAL A 23 4.10 11.04 7.33
N LYS A 24 5.15 10.21 7.23
CA LYS A 24 5.80 9.52 8.37
C LYS A 24 6.26 10.43 9.52
N LYS A 25 6.43 11.74 9.30
CA LYS A 25 6.78 12.67 10.38
C LYS A 25 5.58 13.10 11.22
N LEU A 26 4.39 13.07 10.66
CA LEU A 26 3.13 13.44 11.33
C LEU A 26 2.57 12.24 12.11
N GLU A 27 2.72 11.05 11.54
CA GLU A 27 2.24 9.78 12.09
C GLU A 27 3.14 9.19 13.19
N LYS A 28 4.36 9.72 13.33
CA LYS A 28 5.36 9.17 14.23
C LYS A 28 5.20 9.74 15.63
N ASP A 29 5.18 8.85 16.62
CA ASP A 29 5.13 9.23 18.03
C ASP A 29 6.51 9.65 18.57
N PRO A 30 6.60 10.18 19.81
CA PRO A 30 7.87 10.57 20.42
C PRO A 30 8.89 9.42 20.59
N GLU A 31 8.44 8.17 20.60
CA GLU A 31 9.27 6.96 20.71
C GLU A 31 9.73 6.44 19.33
N GLY A 32 9.32 7.12 18.26
CA GLY A 32 9.68 6.80 16.90
C GLY A 32 8.82 5.72 16.23
N GLN A 33 7.72 5.31 16.86
CA GLN A 33 6.79 4.29 16.38
C GLN A 33 5.62 4.90 15.59
N TYR A 34 4.79 4.03 15.00
CA TYR A 34 3.58 4.40 14.26
C TYR A 34 2.36 3.69 14.87
N PRO A 35 1.78 4.21 15.97
CA PRO A 35 0.79 3.49 16.77
C PRO A 35 -0.58 3.36 16.09
N GLU A 36 -0.94 4.27 15.18
CA GLU A 36 -2.26 4.34 14.55
C GLU A 36 -2.25 4.12 13.03
N THR A 37 -1.06 3.99 12.43
CA THR A 37 -0.91 3.92 10.96
C THR A 37 -0.72 2.48 10.51
N TRP A 38 -1.54 2.04 9.55
CA TRP A 38 -1.42 0.72 8.95
C TRP A 38 -1.90 0.73 7.49
N ILE A 39 -1.34 -0.18 6.70
CA ILE A 39 -1.83 -0.50 5.36
C ILE A 39 -2.57 -1.83 5.45
N GLU A 40 -3.85 -1.83 5.10
CA GLU A 40 -4.72 -3.00 5.20
C GLU A 40 -5.63 -3.15 3.98
N TYR A 41 -6.25 -4.33 3.86
CA TYR A 41 -7.24 -4.65 2.83
C TYR A 41 -6.79 -4.48 1.36
N VAL A 42 -5.49 -4.58 1.07
CA VAL A 42 -4.97 -4.62 -0.30
C VAL A 42 -5.35 -5.95 -0.95
N LYS A 43 -6.26 -5.90 -1.93
CA LYS A 43 -6.76 -7.08 -2.64
C LYS A 43 -7.12 -6.76 -4.08
N VAL A 44 -7.09 -7.78 -4.93
CA VAL A 44 -7.61 -7.70 -6.30
C VAL A 44 -9.13 -7.64 -6.22
N LYS A 45 -9.73 -6.54 -6.65
CA LYS A 45 -11.20 -6.38 -6.69
C LYS A 45 -11.83 -7.14 -7.86
N GLU A 46 -11.19 -7.06 -9.02
CA GLU A 46 -11.66 -7.65 -10.26
C GLU A 46 -10.47 -7.97 -11.16
N LYS A 47 -10.59 -9.04 -11.93
CA LYS A 47 -9.65 -9.38 -13.00
C LYS A 47 -10.45 -9.73 -14.25
N LEU A 48 -10.37 -8.88 -15.26
CA LEU A 48 -10.93 -9.14 -16.58
C LEU A 48 -9.95 -9.98 -17.41
N LYS A 49 -10.44 -11.08 -17.99
CA LYS A 49 -9.68 -11.83 -19.01
C LYS A 49 -10.04 -11.27 -20.38
N GLY A 50 -9.03 -10.80 -21.12
CA GLY A 50 -9.11 -10.49 -22.54
C GLY A 50 -8.42 -11.54 -23.39
#